data_AF-A0A2Z5BN60-F1
#
_entry.id   AF-A0A2Z5BN60-F1
#
_cell.length_a   1.000
_cell.length_b   1.000
_cell.length_c   1.000
_cell.angle_alpha   90.00
_cell.angle_beta   90.00
_cell.angle_gamma   90.00
#
_symmetry.space_group_name_H-M   'P 1'
#
loop_
_entity.id
_entity.type
_entity.pdbx_description
1 polymer ?
#
loop_
_entity_poly.entity_id
_entity_poly.type
_entity_poly.pdbx_seq_one_letter_code
_entity_poly.pdbx_strand_id
1 'polypeptide(L)'
;MIAREANILLLKINARDKFPRWTTPEDLAFAAREWAEDLTDVTLDDALVAMREHYATSSERMTIADVIAGCPIRDSSWAGNVTELRLARDTHTLPPGGDDVA
;
A
#
# COMPACT_ATOMS: atom_id res chain seq x y z
N MET A 1 1.50 -11.46 -0.02
CA MET A 1 2.60 -12.24 -0.63
C MET A 1 2.91 -13.49 0.19
N ILE A 2 3.55 -14.50 -0.40
CA ILE A 2 3.98 -15.72 0.32
C ILE A 2 5.38 -15.57 0.93
N ALA A 3 5.74 -16.43 1.91
CA ALA A 3 7.05 -16.39 2.59
C ALA A 3 8.25 -16.44 1.63
N ARG A 4 8.16 -17.17 0.51
CA ARG A 4 9.23 -17.17 -0.51
C ARG A 4 9.43 -15.80 -1.15
N GLU A 5 8.35 -15.07 -1.40
CA GLU A 5 8.39 -13.72 -1.99
C GLU A 5 8.92 -12.71 -0.97
N ALA A 6 8.45 -12.79 0.27
CA ALA A 6 8.95 -11.98 1.36
C ALA A 6 10.46 -12.18 1.55
N ASN A 7 10.94 -13.42 1.47
CA ASN A 7 12.38 -13.72 1.51
C ASN A 7 13.17 -13.01 0.39
N ILE A 8 12.62 -12.94 -0.83
CA ILE A 8 13.25 -12.21 -1.95
C ILE A 8 13.31 -10.71 -1.67
N LEU A 9 12.21 -10.14 -1.15
CA LEU A 9 12.15 -8.73 -0.78
C LEU A 9 13.19 -8.41 0.31
N LEU A 10 13.22 -9.21 1.38
CA LEU A 10 14.13 -9.03 2.51
C LEU A 10 15.59 -9.11 2.08
N LEU A 11 15.95 -10.04 1.19
CA LEU A 11 17.31 -10.11 0.62
C LEU A 11 17.70 -8.82 -0.10
N LYS A 12 16.77 -8.23 -0.87
CA LYS A 12 17.02 -6.97 -1.59
C LYS A 12 17.11 -5.78 -0.66
N ILE A 13 16.31 -5.73 0.40
CA ILE A 13 16.39 -4.73 1.47
C ILE A 13 17.75 -4.83 2.17
N ASN A 14 18.15 -6.05 2.57
CA ASN A 14 19.40 -6.30 3.28
C ASN A 14 20.64 -5.92 2.45
N ALA A 15 20.55 -6.04 1.12
CA ALA A 15 21.60 -5.63 0.19
C ALA A 15 21.71 -4.10 0.00
N ARG A 16 20.66 -3.33 0.34
CA ARG A 16 20.65 -1.86 0.30
C ARG A 16 20.92 -1.22 1.65
N ASP A 17 20.58 -1.90 2.74
CA ASP A 17 20.89 -1.46 4.08
C ASP A 17 22.40 -1.36 4.31
N LYS A 18 22.86 -0.24 4.86
CA LYS A 18 24.28 -0.06 5.27
C LYS A 18 24.73 -1.11 6.29
N PHE A 19 23.79 -1.57 7.10
CA PHE A 19 24.02 -2.54 8.17
C PHE A 19 22.95 -3.63 8.07
N PRO A 20 23.29 -4.79 7.47
CA PRO A 20 22.39 -5.92 7.30
C PRO A 20 21.72 -6.32 8.62
N ARG A 21 20.41 -6.55 8.58
CA ARG A 21 19.60 -6.95 9.73
C ARG A 21 19.51 -8.47 9.89
N TRP A 22 19.33 -9.16 8.78
CA TRP A 22 19.19 -10.61 8.76
C TRP A 22 20.50 -11.23 8.28
N THR A 23 21.41 -11.47 9.21
CA THR A 23 22.78 -11.95 8.90
C THR A 23 22.86 -13.46 8.78
N THR A 24 21.91 -14.20 9.37
CA THR A 24 21.82 -15.65 9.25
C THR A 24 20.65 -16.06 8.35
N PRO A 25 20.72 -17.23 7.70
CA PRO A 25 19.59 -17.78 6.97
C PRO A 25 18.35 -18.01 7.85
N GLU A 26 18.55 -18.30 9.14
CA GLU A 26 17.49 -18.56 10.10
C GLU A 26 16.73 -17.27 10.45
N ASP A 27 17.46 -16.17 10.72
CA ASP A 27 16.87 -14.84 10.96
C ASP A 27 16.06 -14.38 9.76
N LEU A 28 16.63 -14.58 8.56
CA LEU A 28 15.98 -14.20 7.32
C LEU A 28 14.70 -15.02 7.08
N ALA A 29 14.75 -16.34 7.31
CA ALA A 29 13.60 -17.21 7.16
C ALA A 29 12.50 -16.92 8.18
N PHE A 30 12.87 -16.55 9.41
CA PHE A 30 11.93 -16.12 10.44
C PHE A 30 11.24 -14.81 10.04
N ALA A 31 12.01 -13.78 9.70
CA ALA A 31 11.47 -12.50 9.27
C ALA A 31 10.63 -12.61 7.99
N ALA A 32 10.99 -13.50 7.06
CA ALA A 32 10.21 -13.75 5.85
C ALA A 32 8.82 -14.31 6.14
N ARG A 33 8.67 -15.09 7.22
CA ARG A 33 7.36 -15.59 7.64
C ARG A 33 6.53 -14.47 8.26
N GLU A 34 7.11 -13.70 9.18
CA GLU A 34 6.43 -12.56 9.80
C GLU A 34 5.97 -11.54 8.75
N TRP A 35 6.85 -11.15 7.84
CA TRP A 35 6.51 -10.20 6.78
C TRP A 35 5.47 -10.75 5.80
N ALA A 36 5.45 -12.07 5.56
CA ALA A 36 4.42 -12.66 4.71
C ALA A 36 3.03 -12.65 5.36
N GLU A 37 2.96 -12.74 6.68
CA GLU A 37 1.71 -12.62 7.45
C GLU A 37 1.18 -11.18 7.44
N ASP A 38 2.06 -10.18 7.52
CA ASP A 38 1.66 -8.77 7.50
C ASP A 38 1.39 -8.23 6.08
N LEU A 39 2.04 -8.79 5.07
CA LEU A 39 1.97 -8.32 3.68
C LEU A 39 1.08 -9.22 2.81
N THR A 40 0.02 -9.82 3.37
CA THR A 40 -0.87 -10.75 2.66
C THR A 40 -1.42 -10.18 1.36
N ASP A 41 -1.84 -8.91 1.37
CA ASP A 41 -2.51 -8.22 0.26
C ASP A 41 -1.55 -7.48 -0.67
N VAL A 42 -0.27 -7.49 -0.36
CA VAL A 42 0.79 -6.86 -1.16
C VAL A 42 1.40 -7.88 -2.11
N THR A 43 1.60 -7.48 -3.37
CA THR A 43 2.34 -8.31 -4.33
C THR A 43 3.84 -8.04 -4.23
N LEU A 44 4.67 -9.00 -4.65
CA LEU A 44 6.12 -8.80 -4.65
C LEU A 44 6.53 -7.61 -5.53
N ASP A 45 5.86 -7.38 -6.67
CA ASP A 45 6.21 -6.27 -7.57
C ASP A 45 5.95 -4.91 -6.92
N ASP A 46 4.77 -4.73 -6.31
CA ASP A 46 4.40 -3.52 -5.58
C ASP A 46 5.39 -3.25 -4.43
N ALA A 47 5.73 -4.29 -3.64
CA ALA A 47 6.70 -4.15 -2.57
C ALA A 47 8.10 -3.76 -3.06
N LEU A 48 8.50 -4.23 -4.24
CA LEU A 48 9.77 -3.85 -4.86
C LEU A 48 9.75 -2.42 -5.42
N VAL A 49 8.60 -1.92 -5.88
CA VAL A 49 8.41 -0.51 -6.23
C VAL A 49 8.58 0.35 -4.98
N ALA A 50 7.83 0.04 -3.91
CA ALA A 50 7.91 0.75 -2.63
C ALA A 50 9.35 0.77 -2.08
N MET A 51 10.06 -0.36 -2.14
CA MET A 51 11.48 -0.44 -1.74
C MET A 51 12.37 0.49 -2.56
N ARG A 52 12.18 0.55 -3.88
CA ARG A 52 12.98 1.42 -4.75
C ARG A 52 12.74 2.90 -4.44
N GLU A 53 11.49 3.28 -4.20
CA GLU A 53 11.10 4.65 -3.88
C GLU A 53 11.61 5.09 -2.50
N HIS A 54 11.48 4.22 -1.50
CA HIS A 54 12.05 4.44 -0.16
C HIS A 54 13.54 4.77 -0.23
N TYR A 55 14.33 3.90 -0.85
CA TYR A 55 15.78 4.10 -0.94
C TYR A 55 16.23 5.16 -1.96
N ALA A 56 15.32 5.71 -2.76
CA ALA A 56 15.61 6.87 -3.60
C ALA A 56 15.62 8.17 -2.79
N THR A 57 14.86 8.23 -1.70
CA THR A 57 14.64 9.45 -0.91
C THR A 57 15.18 9.35 0.52
N SER A 58 15.32 8.14 1.06
CA SER A 58 15.80 7.88 2.42
C SER A 58 17.00 6.94 2.43
N SER A 59 17.92 7.21 3.37
CA SER A 59 19.00 6.28 3.75
C SER A 59 18.66 5.46 4.98
N GLU A 60 17.46 5.64 5.53
CA GLU A 60 16.98 4.90 6.69
C GLU A 60 16.56 3.50 6.33
N ARG A 61 16.57 2.63 7.33
CA ARG A 61 16.17 1.23 7.20
C ARG A 61 14.69 1.14 6.87
N MET A 62 14.36 0.47 5.79
CA MET A 62 12.98 0.21 5.41
C MET A 62 12.29 -0.73 6.42
N THR A 63 11.10 -0.38 6.86
CA THR A 63 10.24 -1.18 7.75
C THR A 63 9.07 -1.78 6.99
N ILE A 64 8.29 -2.66 7.62
CA ILE A 64 7.05 -3.20 7.06
C ILE A 64 6.07 -2.06 6.75
N ALA A 65 5.98 -1.06 7.64
CA ALA A 65 5.08 0.08 7.47
C ALA A 65 5.40 0.88 6.20
N ASP A 66 6.69 1.04 5.87
CA ASP A 66 7.12 1.72 4.64
C ASP A 66 6.69 0.95 3.38
N VAL A 67 6.73 -0.39 3.43
CA VAL A 67 6.24 -1.23 2.33
C VAL A 67 4.73 -1.02 2.15
N ILE A 68 3.96 -1.08 3.24
CA ILE A 68 2.50 -0.92 3.20
C ILE A 68 2.12 0.46 2.69
N ALA A 69 2.79 1.52 3.18
CA ALA A 69 2.52 2.90 2.78
C ALA A 69 2.84 3.16 1.30
N GLY A 70 3.87 2.50 0.76
CA GLY A 70 4.27 2.62 -0.65
C GLY A 70 3.48 1.70 -1.60
N CYS A 71 2.63 0.80 -1.09
CA CYS A 71 1.83 -0.06 -1.93
C CYS A 71 0.42 0.52 -2.12
N PRO A 72 -0.12 0.55 -3.35
CA PRO A 72 -1.51 0.90 -3.55
C PRO A 72 -2.39 -0.12 -2.83
N ILE A 73 -3.17 0.33 -1.84
CA ILE A 73 -4.20 -0.52 -1.22
C ILE A 73 -5.12 -0.95 -2.36
N ARG A 74 -5.10 -2.24 -2.68
CA ARG A 74 -6.12 -2.82 -3.56
C ARG A 74 -7.42 -2.80 -2.76
N ASP A 75 -8.19 -1.75 -2.97
CA ASP A 75 -9.55 -1.58 -2.48
C ASP A 75 -10.38 -2.78 -2.98
N SER A 76 -10.39 -3.86 -2.20
CA SER A 76 -11.31 -4.97 -2.37
C SER A 76 -12.67 -4.49 -1.85
N SER A 77 -13.40 -3.81 -2.74
CA SER A 77 -14.85 -3.58 -2.67
C SER A 77 -15.38 -2.67 -1.56
N TRP A 78 -14.85 -1.45 -1.38
CA TRP A 78 -15.62 -0.36 -0.73
C TRP A 78 -15.73 0.94 -1.54
N ALA A 79 -15.26 0.99 -2.78
CA ALA A 79 -15.38 2.17 -3.65
C ALA A 79 -16.70 2.19 -4.45
N GLY A 80 -17.85 2.04 -3.78
CA GLY A 80 -19.15 1.99 -4.47
C GLY A 80 -20.37 2.03 -3.58
N ASN A 81 -20.48 3.05 -2.72
CA ASN A 81 -21.66 3.53 -1.98
C ASN A 81 -21.11 4.16 -0.70
N VAL A 82 -21.11 5.46 -0.46
CA VAL A 82 -22.30 6.22 -0.02
C VAL A 82 -22.09 7.74 -0.25
N THR A 83 -20.87 8.18 -0.58
CA THR A 83 -20.55 9.61 -0.71
C THR A 83 -20.93 10.18 -2.08
N GLU A 84 -20.66 9.47 -3.17
CA GLU A 84 -20.98 9.96 -4.52
C GLU A 84 -22.50 9.98 -4.82
N LEU A 85 -23.26 9.04 -4.25
CA LEU A 85 -24.73 9.02 -4.36
C LEU A 85 -25.41 10.13 -3.53
N ARG A 86 -24.77 10.62 -2.47
CA ARG A 86 -25.28 11.77 -1.71
C ARG A 86 -25.08 13.09 -2.46
N LEU A 87 -23.95 13.27 -3.13
CA LEU A 87 -23.72 14.47 -3.95
C LEU A 87 -24.65 14.53 -5.17
N ALA A 88 -24.90 13.40 -5.85
CA ALA A 88 -25.80 13.36 -7.00
C ALA A 88 -27.28 13.60 -6.61
N ARG A 89 -27.68 13.24 -5.39
CA ARG A 89 -29.04 13.47 -4.88
C ARG A 89 -29.29 14.92 -4.46
N ASP A 90 -28.25 15.66 -4.05
CA ASP A 90 -28.40 17.06 -3.62
C ASP A 90 -28.53 18.02 -4.82
N THR A 91 -27.95 17.65 -5.98
CA THR A 91 -28.07 18.44 -7.22
C THR A 91 -29.40 18.29 -7.98
N HIS A 92 -30.31 17.42 -7.53
CA HIS A 92 -31.59 17.15 -8.22
C HIS A 92 -32.82 17.66 -7.46
N THR A 93 -32.67 18.75 -6.70
CA THR A 93 -33.80 19.50 -6.11
C THR A 93 -33.63 21.00 -6.35
N LEU A 94 -33.62 21.40 -7.62
CA LEU A 94 -34.11 22.72 -8.00
C LEU A 94 -35.33 22.50 -8.91
N PRO A 95 -36.53 22.94 -8.51
CA PRO A 95 -37.73 22.79 -9.33
C PRO A 95 -37.63 23.65 -10.59
N PRO A 96 -38.14 23.17 -11.75
CA PRO A 96 -38.34 24.01 -12.91
C PRO A 96 -39.68 24.77 -12.79
N GLY A 97 -39.64 26.08 -13.00
CA GLY A 97 -40.81 26.97 -13.04
C GLY A 97 -40.48 28.28 -12.31
N GLY A 98 -40.63 29.46 -12.88
CA GLY A 98 -41.48 29.88 -13.99
C GLY A 98 -42.03 31.25 -13.58
N ASP A 99 -41.79 32.25 -14.45
CA ASP A 99 -42.53 33.50 -14.64
C ASP A 99 -42.78 34.53 -13.50
N ASP A 100 -42.28 35.74 -13.80
CA ASP A 100 -42.96 37.05 -13.78
C ASP A 100 -42.87 38.04 -12.57
N VAL A 101 -43.07 39.31 -12.95
CA VAL A 101 -43.29 40.60 -12.23
C VAL A 101 -42.04 41.29 -11.63
N ALA A 102 -41.66 42.53 -11.98
CA ALA A 102 -42.43 43.72 -12.36
C ALA A 102 -41.69 44.66 -13.34
#